data_AF-A0A955NXT0-F1
#
_entry.id   AF-A0A955NXT0-F1
#
_cell.length_a   1.000
_cell.length_b   1.000
_cell.length_c   1.000
_cell.angle_alpha   90.00
_cell.angle_beta   90.00
_cell.angle_gamma   90.00
#
_symmetry.space_group_name_H-M   'P 1'
#
loop_
_entity.id
_entity.type
_entity.pdbx_description
1 polymer ?
#
loop_
_entity_poly.entity_id
_entity_poly.type
_entity_poly.pdbx_seq_one_letter_code
_entity_poly.pdbx_strand_id
1 'polypeptide(L)'
;SYHPDGLPLIPGSIEVITEETIQPGGRHHHLVEPAAPGMATDEHVGDIAIYAWLGIPDDPETEYSGAGWILAEDWIPYQRDTFVTPPFAGYVSGHSTFSRSAAEVLTRFTGSEYFPGGLGELVAPMDDFLEFEIGPTEEVKLQWATYQDASDQAGISRLWGGIHVEADDFGGRIMGYTIGQDAFALAKKYFTGEIEAELTPSPTPTATATATATQTPRPEAASHPEFDASGNGFIDAEDLLVFLQNWHRTTQ
;
A
#
# COMPACT_ATOMS: atom_id res chain seq x y z
N SER A 1 21.21 1.82 21.63
CA SER A 1 22.49 2.45 21.28
C SER A 1 22.57 3.76 22.03
N TYR A 2 23.70 4.13 22.63
CA TYR A 2 23.89 5.48 23.21
C TYR A 2 24.36 6.50 22.17
N HIS A 3 24.41 6.11 20.89
CA HIS A 3 24.77 6.99 19.79
C HIS A 3 23.58 7.88 19.40
N PRO A 4 23.78 9.19 19.15
CA PRO A 4 22.70 10.10 18.76
C PRO A 4 22.01 9.70 17.45
N ASP A 5 22.73 9.03 16.55
CA ASP A 5 22.19 8.48 15.29
C ASP A 5 21.82 6.99 15.38
N GLY A 6 21.89 6.39 16.58
CA GLY A 6 21.53 4.98 16.79
C GLY A 6 20.03 4.79 16.99
N LEU A 7 19.58 3.53 17.01
CA LEU A 7 18.20 3.22 17.37
C LEU A 7 17.86 3.80 18.76
N PRO A 8 16.73 4.52 18.90
CA PRO A 8 16.28 5.04 20.18
C PRO A 8 15.97 3.86 21.11
N LEU A 9 16.41 3.95 22.35
CA LEU A 9 16.06 2.94 23.36
C LEU A 9 14.65 3.20 23.88
N ILE A 10 13.78 2.19 23.75
CA ILE A 10 12.37 2.24 24.15
C ILE A 10 12.13 1.06 25.09
N PRO A 11 11.93 1.29 26.39
CA PRO A 11 11.66 0.21 27.35
C PRO A 11 10.50 -0.67 26.87
N GLY A 12 10.71 -1.99 26.85
CA GLY A 12 9.74 -2.97 26.36
C GLY A 12 9.65 -3.11 24.83
N SER A 13 10.51 -2.44 24.05
CA SER A 13 10.51 -2.57 22.59
C SER A 13 11.89 -2.52 21.92
N ILE A 14 12.79 -1.64 22.37
CA ILE A 14 14.16 -1.52 21.84
C ILE A 14 15.09 -1.36 23.05
N GLU A 15 15.86 -2.39 23.34
CA GLU A 15 16.65 -2.47 24.57
C GLU A 15 18.10 -2.84 24.29
N VAL A 16 18.97 -2.43 25.21
CA VAL A 16 20.34 -2.97 25.26
C VAL A 16 20.28 -4.30 26.00
N ILE A 17 20.90 -5.33 25.44
CA ILE A 17 21.10 -6.60 26.14
C ILE A 17 22.12 -6.38 27.25
N THR A 18 21.77 -6.74 28.48
CA THR A 18 22.61 -6.59 29.67
C THR A 18 22.80 -7.93 30.37
N GLU A 19 23.84 -8.03 31.20
CA GLU A 19 24.09 -9.19 32.07
C GLU A 19 22.87 -9.59 32.91
N GLU A 20 22.06 -8.61 33.35
CA GLU A 20 20.82 -8.86 34.11
C GLU A 20 19.74 -9.52 33.24
N THR A 21 19.56 -9.02 32.01
CA THR A 21 18.48 -9.48 31.13
C THR A 21 18.69 -10.86 30.54
N ILE A 22 19.94 -11.34 30.56
CA ILE A 22 20.33 -12.66 30.03
C ILE A 22 20.42 -13.74 31.11
N GLN A 23 20.17 -13.41 32.39
CA GLN A 23 20.10 -14.43 33.43
C GLN A 23 19.01 -15.46 33.11
N PRO A 24 19.11 -16.72 33.56
CA PRO A 24 18.08 -17.73 33.32
C PRO A 24 16.67 -17.25 33.71
N GLY A 25 15.73 -17.34 32.76
CA GLY A 25 14.37 -16.80 32.90
C GLY A 25 14.23 -15.30 32.60
N GLY A 26 15.34 -14.63 32.26
CA GLY A 26 15.37 -13.26 31.78
C GLY A 26 14.89 -13.15 30.33
N ARG A 27 14.41 -11.96 29.96
CA ARG A 27 13.76 -11.70 28.67
C ARG A 27 14.67 -11.78 27.44
N HIS A 28 15.99 -11.64 27.62
CA HIS A 28 16.98 -11.78 26.55
C HIS A 28 17.81 -13.06 26.70
N HIS A 29 17.43 -13.97 27.60
CA HIS A 29 18.19 -15.18 27.89
C HIS A 29 18.41 -16.05 26.65
N HIS A 30 17.36 -16.24 25.84
CA HIS A 30 17.41 -17.06 24.62
C HIS A 30 18.29 -16.45 23.52
N LEU A 31 18.56 -15.13 23.56
CA LEU A 31 19.42 -14.46 22.59
C LEU A 31 20.90 -14.75 22.81
N VAL A 32 21.28 -15.31 23.96
CA VAL A 32 22.67 -15.66 24.29
C VAL A 32 22.84 -17.13 24.60
N GLU A 33 21.85 -17.95 24.26
CA GLU A 33 21.98 -19.40 24.41
C GLU A 33 23.10 -19.89 23.50
N PRO A 34 24.10 -20.62 24.04
CA PRO A 34 25.26 -21.00 23.26
C PRO A 34 24.83 -22.00 22.18
N ALA A 35 25.20 -21.72 20.93
CA ALA A 35 24.92 -22.60 19.79
C ALA A 35 25.45 -24.04 19.96
N ALA A 36 26.41 -24.24 20.88
CA ALA A 36 26.89 -25.56 21.30
C ALA A 36 27.39 -25.56 22.76
N PRO A 37 27.38 -26.72 23.45
CA PRO A 37 27.94 -26.83 24.80
C PRO A 37 29.42 -26.40 24.86
N GLY A 38 29.72 -25.43 25.73
CA GLY A 38 31.09 -24.92 25.95
C GLY A 38 31.46 -23.66 25.17
N MET A 39 30.52 -23.06 24.42
CA MET A 39 30.66 -21.70 23.87
C MET A 39 30.29 -20.63 24.90
N ALA A 40 30.82 -19.41 24.72
CA ALA A 40 30.54 -18.28 25.59
C ALA A 40 29.06 -17.85 25.45
N THR A 41 28.44 -17.45 26.56
CA THR A 41 27.00 -17.12 26.65
C THR A 41 26.75 -15.62 26.83
N ASP A 42 27.75 -14.80 26.52
CA ASP A 42 27.75 -13.34 26.70
C ASP A 42 28.03 -12.60 25.38
N GLU A 43 28.06 -13.32 24.26
CA GLU A 43 28.44 -12.80 22.93
C GLU A 43 27.60 -11.59 22.49
N HIS A 44 26.39 -11.42 23.04
CA HIS A 44 25.50 -10.30 22.70
C HIS A 44 25.27 -9.28 23.83
N VAL A 45 26.00 -9.36 24.95
CA VAL A 45 25.90 -8.32 25.99
C VAL A 45 26.41 -6.99 25.42
N GLY A 46 25.56 -5.97 25.43
CA GLY A 46 25.82 -4.65 24.84
C GLY A 46 25.15 -4.43 23.48
N ASP A 47 24.70 -5.50 22.82
CA ASP A 47 23.97 -5.42 21.56
C ASP A 47 22.54 -4.91 21.77
N ILE A 48 21.87 -4.59 20.66
CA ILE A 48 20.48 -4.10 20.68
C ILE A 48 19.54 -5.24 20.37
N ALA A 49 18.60 -5.48 21.28
CA ALA A 49 17.45 -6.34 21.05
C ALA A 49 16.22 -5.49 20.71
N ILE A 50 15.38 -5.99 19.81
CA ILE A 50 14.07 -5.41 19.53
C ILE A 50 12.97 -6.44 19.72
N TYR A 51 11.80 -5.99 20.17
CA TYR A 51 10.60 -6.82 20.26
C TYR A 51 9.81 -6.71 18.95
N ALA A 52 9.89 -7.73 18.11
CA ALA A 52 9.37 -7.72 16.74
C ALA A 52 8.88 -9.12 16.32
N TRP A 53 8.36 -9.23 15.09
CA TRP A 53 8.11 -10.55 14.48
C TRP A 53 9.40 -11.35 14.40
N LEU A 54 9.33 -12.64 14.75
CA LEU A 54 10.50 -13.51 14.88
C LEU A 54 11.04 -14.04 13.54
N GLY A 55 10.45 -13.64 12.41
CA GLY A 55 10.80 -14.13 11.08
C GLY A 55 9.92 -15.32 10.65
N ILE A 56 10.22 -15.89 9.49
CA ILE A 56 9.51 -17.06 8.96
C ILE A 56 9.82 -18.28 9.84
N PRO A 57 8.82 -19.08 10.26
CA PRO A 57 9.05 -20.29 11.05
C PRO A 57 9.70 -21.40 10.20
N ASP A 58 10.18 -22.46 10.86
CA ASP A 58 10.80 -23.60 10.17
C ASP A 58 9.83 -24.31 9.23
N ASP A 59 8.55 -24.46 9.63
CA ASP A 59 7.47 -24.97 8.79
C ASP A 59 6.31 -23.96 8.64
N PRO A 60 6.34 -23.09 7.63
CA PRO A 60 5.28 -22.09 7.43
C PRO A 60 3.93 -22.67 7.02
N GLU A 61 3.83 -23.96 6.68
CA GLU A 61 2.53 -24.60 6.41
C GLU A 61 1.79 -24.95 7.71
N THR A 62 2.50 -25.12 8.82
CA THR A 62 1.92 -25.60 10.08
C THR A 62 2.22 -24.72 11.29
N GLU A 63 3.12 -23.74 11.15
CA GLU A 63 3.63 -22.93 12.25
C GLU A 63 3.50 -21.42 11.95
N TYR A 64 3.46 -20.62 13.01
CA TYR A 64 3.62 -19.17 12.96
C TYR A 64 4.57 -18.73 14.06
N SER A 65 5.38 -17.70 13.82
CA SER A 65 6.47 -17.34 14.73
C SER A 65 6.03 -16.37 15.83
N GLY A 66 5.02 -15.53 15.55
CA GLY A 66 4.57 -14.51 16.47
C GLY A 66 5.62 -13.42 16.74
N ALA A 67 5.49 -12.74 17.88
CA ALA A 67 6.37 -11.65 18.26
C ALA A 67 7.20 -11.97 19.51
N GLY A 68 8.46 -11.59 19.51
CA GLY A 68 9.40 -11.81 20.60
C GLY A 68 10.66 -10.96 20.46
N TRP A 69 11.60 -11.14 21.39
CA TRP A 69 12.89 -10.45 21.30
C TRP A 69 13.81 -11.12 20.29
N ILE A 70 14.38 -10.32 19.39
CA ILE A 70 15.42 -10.69 18.41
C ILE A 70 16.57 -9.69 18.48
N LEU A 71 17.75 -10.08 17.96
CA LEU A 71 18.81 -9.11 17.71
C LEU A 71 18.35 -8.12 16.63
N ALA A 72 18.63 -6.83 16.85
CA ALA A 72 18.21 -5.78 15.93
C ALA A 72 18.83 -5.94 14.52
N GLU A 73 20.00 -6.57 14.43
CA GLU A 73 20.69 -6.83 13.16
C GLU A 73 20.10 -8.01 12.37
N ASP A 74 19.35 -8.90 13.04
CA ASP A 74 18.68 -10.05 12.42
C ASP A 74 17.26 -9.72 11.95
N TRP A 75 16.77 -8.51 12.23
CA TRP A 75 15.42 -8.13 11.87
C TRP A 75 15.21 -8.10 10.35
N ILE A 76 14.11 -8.71 9.93
CA ILE A 76 13.64 -8.69 8.54
C ILE A 76 12.20 -8.16 8.46
N PRO A 77 11.81 -7.56 7.32
CA PRO A 77 10.42 -7.12 7.09
C PRO A 77 9.43 -8.29 7.10
N TYR A 78 8.17 -8.03 7.46
CA TYR A 78 7.08 -9.01 7.44
C TYR A 78 6.62 -9.26 6.00
N GLN A 79 7.31 -10.15 5.30
CA GLN A 79 7.03 -10.59 3.94
C GLN A 79 7.70 -11.94 3.66
N ARG A 80 7.34 -12.59 2.54
CA ARG A 80 8.03 -13.80 2.08
C ARG A 80 9.51 -13.51 1.82
N ASP A 81 10.39 -14.45 2.14
CA ASP A 81 11.84 -14.34 1.88
C ASP A 81 12.19 -14.12 0.40
N THR A 82 11.37 -14.65 -0.50
CA THR A 82 11.55 -14.48 -1.95
C THR A 82 11.10 -13.11 -2.46
N PHE A 83 10.37 -12.35 -1.64
CA PHE A 83 9.89 -11.02 -1.97
C PHE A 83 10.86 -9.97 -1.45
N VAL A 84 12.03 -9.90 -2.08
CA VAL A 84 13.09 -8.97 -1.70
C VAL A 84 12.62 -7.52 -1.83
N THR A 85 13.00 -6.68 -0.86
CA THR A 85 12.76 -5.24 -0.92
C THR A 85 13.28 -4.71 -2.27
N PRO A 86 12.43 -4.07 -3.09
CA PRO A 86 12.82 -3.67 -4.44
C PRO A 86 14.05 -2.74 -4.46
N PRO A 87 14.92 -2.81 -5.49
CA PRO A 87 16.17 -2.07 -5.53
C PRO A 87 15.98 -0.61 -5.98
N PHE A 88 15.11 0.13 -5.29
CA PHE A 88 14.88 1.56 -5.47
C PHE A 88 14.69 2.26 -4.11
N ALA A 89 14.76 3.59 -4.10
CA ALA A 89 14.64 4.37 -2.86
C ALA A 89 13.25 4.20 -2.21
N GLY A 90 13.20 4.11 -0.88
CA GLY A 90 11.95 3.97 -0.13
C GLY A 90 11.02 5.18 -0.27
N TYR A 91 11.56 6.39 -0.35
CA TYR A 91 10.76 7.58 -0.62
C TYR A 91 10.68 7.82 -2.15
N VAL A 92 9.50 7.88 -2.76
CA VAL A 92 8.14 7.80 -2.20
C VAL A 92 7.51 6.42 -2.44
N SER A 93 6.54 6.03 -1.60
CA SER A 93 5.89 4.73 -1.74
C SER A 93 5.09 4.60 -3.05
N GLY A 94 5.54 3.69 -3.91
CA GLY A 94 4.87 3.37 -5.18
C GLY A 94 3.48 2.79 -4.98
N HIS A 95 3.32 1.81 -4.08
CA HIS A 95 2.01 1.19 -3.77
C HIS A 95 0.99 2.25 -3.35
N SER A 96 1.38 3.13 -2.43
CA SER A 96 0.54 4.22 -1.94
C SER A 96 0.13 5.18 -3.05
N THR A 97 1.07 5.49 -3.96
CA THR A 97 0.83 6.36 -5.12
C THR A 97 -0.12 5.73 -6.13
N PHE A 98 0.13 4.47 -6.53
CA PHE A 98 -0.67 3.76 -7.53
C PHE A 98 -2.08 3.47 -7.02
N SER A 99 -2.21 2.94 -5.81
CA SER A 99 -3.52 2.63 -5.22
C SER A 99 -4.37 3.88 -5.06
N ARG A 100 -3.78 5.01 -4.63
CA ARG A 100 -4.54 6.27 -4.54
C ARG A 100 -4.91 6.82 -5.90
N SER A 101 -4.01 6.76 -6.88
CA SER A 101 -4.33 7.15 -8.25
C SER A 101 -5.49 6.34 -8.82
N ALA A 102 -5.50 5.02 -8.58
CA ALA A 102 -6.56 4.13 -9.00
C ALA A 102 -7.90 4.48 -8.32
N ALA A 103 -7.91 4.78 -7.02
CA ALA A 103 -9.11 5.20 -6.31
C ALA A 103 -9.73 6.48 -6.90
N GLU A 104 -8.91 7.47 -7.26
CA GLU A 104 -9.38 8.71 -7.89
C GLU A 104 -9.93 8.47 -9.30
N VAL A 105 -9.30 7.58 -10.08
CA VAL A 105 -9.78 7.18 -11.41
C VAL A 105 -11.11 6.47 -11.29
N LEU A 106 -11.22 5.44 -10.43
CA LEU A 106 -12.44 4.66 -10.24
C LEU A 106 -13.60 5.54 -9.76
N THR A 107 -13.36 6.42 -8.79
CA THR A 107 -14.37 7.37 -8.30
C THR A 107 -14.97 8.23 -9.42
N ARG A 108 -14.12 8.72 -10.32
CA ARG A 108 -14.56 9.55 -11.46
C ARG A 108 -15.22 8.73 -12.56
N PHE A 109 -14.72 7.52 -12.79
CA PHE A 109 -15.22 6.62 -13.81
C PHE A 109 -16.63 6.13 -13.45
N THR A 110 -16.86 5.67 -12.22
CA THR A 110 -18.17 5.19 -11.76
C THR A 110 -19.11 6.32 -11.33
N GLY A 111 -18.59 7.54 -11.16
CA GLY A 111 -19.34 8.68 -10.64
C GLY A 111 -19.64 8.59 -9.14
N SER A 112 -19.04 7.64 -8.42
CA SER A 112 -19.25 7.37 -6.99
C SER A 112 -17.95 6.98 -6.31
N GLU A 113 -17.70 7.49 -5.10
CA GLU A 113 -16.54 7.08 -4.29
C GLU A 113 -16.70 5.68 -3.68
N TYR A 114 -17.94 5.19 -3.60
CA TYR A 114 -18.29 3.90 -3.04
C TYR A 114 -18.11 2.76 -4.04
N PHE A 115 -17.72 1.59 -3.54
CA PHE A 115 -17.75 0.36 -4.33
C PHE A 115 -19.17 0.07 -4.85
N PRO A 116 -19.32 -0.46 -6.08
CA PRO A 116 -20.62 -0.92 -6.57
C PRO A 116 -21.20 -1.97 -5.62
N GLY A 117 -22.47 -1.83 -5.24
CA GLY A 117 -23.10 -2.67 -4.22
C GLY A 117 -22.79 -2.27 -2.77
N GLY A 118 -21.95 -1.26 -2.54
CA GLY A 118 -21.76 -0.56 -1.26
C GLY A 118 -20.52 -0.97 -0.45
N LEU A 119 -20.04 -2.21 -0.57
CA LEU A 119 -18.86 -2.71 0.14
C LEU A 119 -17.97 -3.53 -0.79
N GLY A 120 -16.70 -3.15 -0.89
CA GLY A 120 -15.65 -4.05 -1.34
C GLY A 120 -15.29 -5.00 -0.20
N GLU A 121 -15.06 -6.28 -0.49
CA GLU A 121 -14.76 -7.30 0.51
C GLU A 121 -13.63 -8.22 0.05
N LEU A 122 -12.75 -8.56 0.98
CA LEU A 122 -11.75 -9.62 0.83
C LEU A 122 -11.87 -10.57 2.03
N VAL A 123 -12.01 -11.86 1.76
CA VAL A 123 -12.01 -12.91 2.78
C VAL A 123 -10.63 -13.55 2.83
N ALA A 124 -10.03 -13.56 4.01
CA ALA A 124 -8.84 -14.31 4.35
C ALA A 124 -9.26 -15.54 5.18
N PRO A 125 -9.34 -16.73 4.56
CA PRO A 125 -9.77 -17.94 5.24
C PRO A 125 -8.85 -18.31 6.41
N MET A 126 -9.42 -18.92 7.44
CA MET A 126 -8.65 -19.48 8.55
C MET A 126 -7.63 -20.50 8.02
N ASP A 127 -6.37 -20.36 8.47
CA ASP A 127 -5.22 -21.22 8.15
C ASP A 127 -4.89 -21.36 6.64
N ASP A 128 -5.51 -20.58 5.76
CA ASP A 128 -5.38 -20.70 4.30
C ASP A 128 -5.40 -19.33 3.61
N PHE A 129 -4.53 -18.42 4.07
CA PHE A 129 -4.36 -17.11 3.43
C PHE A 129 -2.92 -16.59 3.49
N LEU A 130 -2.28 -16.66 4.65
CA LEU A 130 -0.89 -16.25 4.80
C LEU A 130 0.01 -17.27 4.09
N GLU A 131 1.06 -16.79 3.45
CA GLU A 131 1.86 -17.62 2.54
C GLU A 131 3.32 -17.81 3.03
N PHE A 132 3.60 -17.41 4.26
CA PHE A 132 4.92 -17.44 4.92
C PHE A 132 4.82 -17.72 6.43
N GLU A 133 3.63 -18.09 6.90
CA GLU A 133 3.31 -18.68 8.20
C GLU A 133 1.84 -19.14 8.14
N ILE A 134 1.43 -20.07 9.00
CA ILE A 134 0.02 -20.48 9.08
C ILE A 134 -0.84 -19.31 9.57
N GLY A 135 -1.96 -19.09 8.90
CA GLY A 135 -2.99 -18.18 9.39
C GLY A 135 -3.80 -17.51 8.29
N PRO A 136 -4.72 -16.61 8.69
CA PRO A 136 -5.04 -16.21 10.07
C PRO A 136 -5.66 -17.34 10.93
N THR A 137 -5.61 -17.25 12.26
CA THR A 137 -6.17 -18.27 13.19
C THR A 137 -7.70 -18.31 13.24
N GLU A 138 -8.35 -17.39 12.55
CA GLU A 138 -9.79 -17.34 12.31
C GLU A 138 -10.04 -16.68 10.95
N GLU A 139 -11.19 -16.91 10.33
CA GLU A 139 -11.52 -16.21 9.09
C GLU A 139 -11.58 -14.70 9.34
N VAL A 140 -10.79 -13.95 8.58
CA VAL A 140 -10.78 -12.48 8.63
C VAL A 140 -11.44 -11.94 7.39
N LYS A 141 -12.39 -11.02 7.58
CA LYS A 141 -13.09 -10.35 6.50
C LYS A 141 -12.72 -8.86 6.50
N LEU A 142 -11.96 -8.45 5.49
CA LEU A 142 -11.63 -7.04 5.25
C LEU A 142 -12.73 -6.41 4.40
N GLN A 143 -13.18 -5.22 4.78
CA GLN A 143 -14.27 -4.53 4.10
C GLN A 143 -13.96 -3.04 3.93
N TRP A 144 -14.36 -2.48 2.79
CA TRP A 144 -14.13 -1.08 2.42
C TRP A 144 -15.40 -0.49 1.82
N ALA A 145 -15.82 0.67 2.32
CA ALA A 145 -16.96 1.37 1.74
C ALA A 145 -16.55 2.08 0.44
N THR A 146 -15.40 2.75 0.47
CA THR A 146 -14.91 3.56 -0.65
C THR A 146 -13.64 2.99 -1.26
N TYR A 147 -13.36 3.34 -2.52
CA TYR A 147 -12.07 3.05 -3.15
C TYR A 147 -10.90 3.70 -2.39
N GLN A 148 -11.16 4.84 -1.74
CA GLN A 148 -10.21 5.53 -0.89
C GLN A 148 -9.83 4.70 0.35
N ASP A 149 -10.80 4.07 1.03
CA ASP A 149 -10.54 3.19 2.18
C ASP A 149 -9.64 2.00 1.77
N ALA A 150 -9.95 1.36 0.64
CA ALA A 150 -9.15 0.26 0.11
C ALA A 150 -7.73 0.70 -0.26
N SER A 151 -7.61 1.87 -0.92
CA SER A 151 -6.31 2.47 -1.23
C SER A 151 -5.51 2.84 0.01
N ASP A 152 -6.17 3.29 1.08
CA ASP A 152 -5.49 3.64 2.33
C ASP A 152 -4.98 2.41 3.05
N GLN A 153 -5.76 1.33 3.08
CA GLN A 153 -5.27 0.08 3.65
C GLN A 153 -4.14 -0.53 2.81
N ALA A 154 -4.17 -0.38 1.48
CA ALA A 154 -3.07 -0.80 0.62
C ALA A 154 -1.75 -0.07 0.97
N GLY A 155 -1.79 1.25 1.19
CA GLY A 155 -0.62 2.02 1.64
C GLY A 155 -0.15 1.62 3.04
N ILE A 156 -1.07 1.58 4.03
CA ILE A 156 -0.78 1.20 5.42
C ILE A 156 -0.17 -0.20 5.50
N SER A 157 -0.61 -1.14 4.64
CA SER A 157 -0.06 -2.50 4.64
C SER A 157 1.45 -2.55 4.41
N ARG A 158 2.05 -1.51 3.78
CA ARG A 158 3.50 -1.44 3.56
C ARG A 158 4.27 -1.03 4.82
N LEU A 159 3.61 -0.31 5.73
CA LEU A 159 4.13 -0.01 7.06
C LEU A 159 4.11 -1.28 7.91
N TRP A 160 2.99 -2.00 7.92
CA TRP A 160 2.87 -3.27 8.63
C TRP A 160 3.81 -4.35 8.09
N GLY A 161 4.04 -4.36 6.77
CA GLY A 161 5.04 -5.21 6.14
C GLY A 161 6.49 -4.80 6.44
N GLY A 162 6.75 -3.65 7.06
CA GLY A 162 8.10 -3.19 7.41
C GLY A 162 8.94 -2.68 6.23
N ILE A 163 8.32 -2.32 5.10
CA ILE A 163 9.03 -1.91 3.88
C ILE A 163 8.87 -0.42 3.51
N HIS A 164 8.06 0.32 4.27
CA HIS A 164 7.92 1.77 4.17
C HIS A 164 7.70 2.40 5.55
N VAL A 165 8.12 3.66 5.70
CA VAL A 165 7.75 4.50 6.85
C VAL A 165 6.53 5.38 6.52
N GLU A 166 5.88 5.95 7.53
CA GLU A 166 4.71 6.82 7.38
C GLU A 166 4.93 7.97 6.38
N ALA A 167 6.14 8.55 6.37
CA ALA A 167 6.49 9.63 5.46
C ALA A 167 6.43 9.20 3.97
N ASP A 168 6.84 7.98 3.67
CA ASP A 168 6.83 7.43 2.30
C ASP A 168 5.39 7.20 1.81
N ASP A 169 4.54 6.68 2.69
CA ASP A 169 3.14 6.38 2.44
C ASP A 169 2.31 7.67 2.28
N PHE A 170 2.38 8.57 3.25
CA PHE A 170 1.61 9.82 3.23
C PHE A 170 1.97 10.69 2.02
N GLY A 171 3.27 10.84 1.74
CA GLY A 171 3.74 11.53 0.53
C GLY A 171 3.21 10.87 -0.74
N GLY A 172 3.21 9.53 -0.80
CA GLY A 172 2.72 8.77 -1.95
C GLY A 172 1.23 8.96 -2.19
N ARG A 173 0.41 8.95 -1.13
CA ARG A 173 -1.03 9.20 -1.24
C ARG A 173 -1.32 10.61 -1.73
N ILE A 174 -0.60 11.62 -1.25
CA ILE A 174 -0.78 13.01 -1.73
C ILE A 174 -0.50 13.08 -3.23
N MET A 175 0.61 12.48 -3.70
CA MET A 175 0.89 12.46 -5.13
C MET A 175 -0.16 11.69 -5.92
N GLY A 176 -0.54 10.50 -5.44
CA GLY A 176 -1.52 9.66 -6.11
C GLY A 176 -2.88 10.34 -6.28
N TYR A 177 -3.28 11.16 -5.30
CA TYR A 177 -4.48 11.98 -5.38
C TYR A 177 -4.46 12.94 -6.58
N THR A 178 -3.34 13.62 -6.82
CA THR A 178 -3.20 14.52 -7.97
C THR A 178 -3.06 13.73 -9.27
N ILE A 179 -2.20 12.71 -9.29
CA ILE A 179 -1.91 11.91 -10.48
C ILE A 179 -3.17 11.23 -11.02
N GLY A 180 -4.00 10.62 -10.17
CA GLY A 180 -5.24 9.96 -10.61
C GLY A 180 -6.24 10.93 -11.25
N GLN A 181 -6.31 12.16 -10.75
CA GLN A 181 -7.16 13.22 -11.32
C GLN A 181 -6.68 13.65 -12.69
N ASP A 182 -5.40 13.94 -12.81
CA ASP A 182 -4.78 14.37 -14.04
C ASP A 182 -4.87 13.26 -15.10
N ALA A 183 -4.64 12.00 -14.69
CA ALA A 183 -4.77 10.84 -15.56
C ALA A 183 -6.20 10.67 -16.09
N PHE A 184 -7.22 10.76 -15.23
CA PHE A 184 -8.62 10.67 -15.66
C PHE A 184 -8.98 11.83 -16.59
N ALA A 185 -8.59 13.07 -16.24
CA ALA A 185 -8.86 14.23 -17.07
C ALA A 185 -8.22 14.11 -18.46
N LEU A 186 -6.98 13.63 -18.52
CA LEU A 186 -6.29 13.37 -19.79
C LEU A 186 -6.99 12.28 -20.59
N ALA A 187 -7.31 11.15 -19.97
CA ALA A 187 -8.02 10.06 -20.62
C ALA A 187 -9.35 10.54 -21.21
N LYS A 188 -10.15 11.30 -20.45
CA LYS A 188 -11.42 11.85 -20.91
C LYS A 188 -11.27 12.69 -22.18
N LYS A 189 -10.21 13.50 -22.30
CA LYS A 189 -9.96 14.29 -23.51
C LYS A 189 -9.70 13.41 -24.74
N TYR A 190 -8.95 12.32 -24.57
CA TYR A 190 -8.75 11.35 -25.65
C TYR A 190 -10.07 10.67 -26.04
N PHE A 191 -10.90 10.29 -25.07
CA PHE A 191 -12.17 9.60 -25.33
C PHE A 191 -13.24 10.45 -26.01
N THR A 192 -13.32 11.72 -25.64
CA THR A 192 -14.33 12.66 -26.14
C THR A 192 -13.91 13.32 -27.46
N GLY A 193 -12.67 13.10 -27.91
CA GLY A 193 -12.09 13.81 -29.05
C GLY A 193 -11.67 15.26 -28.73
N GLU A 194 -11.87 15.74 -27.49
CA GLU A 194 -11.43 17.08 -27.06
C GLU A 194 -9.92 17.30 -27.24
N ILE A 195 -9.14 16.23 -27.21
CA ILE A 195 -7.68 16.30 -27.43
C ILE A 195 -7.30 16.89 -28.80
N GLU A 196 -8.16 16.75 -29.82
CA GLU A 196 -7.91 17.30 -31.16
C GLU A 196 -7.84 18.83 -31.17
N ALA A 197 -8.60 19.49 -30.29
CA ALA A 197 -8.60 20.95 -30.15
C ALA A 197 -7.31 21.47 -29.50
N GLU A 198 -6.58 20.65 -28.74
CA GLU A 198 -5.30 21.01 -28.11
C GLU A 198 -4.10 20.72 -29.02
N LEU A 199 -4.25 19.73 -29.91
CA LEU A 199 -3.22 19.35 -30.90
C LEU A 199 -3.27 20.23 -32.16
N THR A 200 -4.37 20.94 -32.39
CA THR A 200 -4.48 21.91 -33.48
C THR A 200 -3.87 23.25 -33.04
N PRO A 201 -2.82 23.77 -33.70
CA PRO A 201 -2.25 25.06 -33.34
C PRO A 201 -3.31 26.14 -33.53
N SER A 202 -3.58 26.89 -32.46
CA SER A 202 -4.49 28.03 -32.52
C SER A 202 -4.07 28.99 -33.64
N PRO A 203 -4.97 29.43 -34.54
CA PRO A 203 -4.66 30.57 -35.40
C PRO A 203 -4.38 31.77 -34.49
N THR A 204 -3.22 32.41 -34.70
CA THR A 204 -2.78 33.60 -33.97
C THR A 204 -3.96 34.57 -33.73
N PRO A 205 -4.33 34.88 -32.47
CA PRO A 205 -5.50 35.69 -32.22
C PRO A 205 -5.25 37.15 -32.65
N THR A 206 -6.09 37.67 -33.56
CA THR A 206 -6.30 39.12 -33.66
C THR A 206 -7.28 39.50 -32.55
N ALA A 207 -6.76 40.20 -31.54
CA ALA A 207 -7.48 40.54 -30.33
C ALA A 207 -8.75 41.35 -30.60
N THR A 208 -9.90 40.89 -30.10
CA THR A 208 -10.92 41.75 -29.46
C THR A 208 -11.78 40.87 -28.55
N ALA A 209 -11.60 40.96 -27.23
CA ALA A 209 -12.47 40.26 -26.28
C ALA A 209 -12.95 41.24 -25.20
N THR A 210 -14.26 41.47 -25.17
CA THR A 210 -14.97 42.09 -24.05
C THR A 210 -15.44 40.95 -23.14
N ALA A 211 -14.91 40.87 -21.93
CA ALA A 211 -15.25 39.82 -20.98
C ALA A 211 -16.58 40.12 -20.26
N THR A 212 -17.45 39.11 -20.13
CA THR A 212 -18.46 39.06 -19.07
C THR A 212 -18.46 37.65 -18.50
N ALA A 213 -18.07 37.52 -17.23
CA ALA A 213 -18.03 36.24 -16.53
C ALA A 213 -19.40 35.95 -15.91
N THR A 214 -19.93 34.76 -16.18
CA THR A 214 -21.06 34.19 -15.43
C THR A 214 -20.61 32.85 -14.87
N GLN A 215 -20.69 32.68 -13.55
CA GLN A 215 -20.48 31.39 -12.90
C GLN A 215 -21.73 30.51 -13.12
N THR A 216 -21.53 29.30 -13.63
CA THR A 216 -22.56 28.25 -13.69
C THR A 216 -22.45 27.31 -12.48
N PRO A 217 -23.58 26.81 -11.94
CA PRO A 217 -23.57 25.92 -10.78
C PRO A 217 -23.12 24.50 -11.14
N ARG A 218 -22.58 23.80 -10.15
CA ARG A 218 -22.15 22.39 -10.19
C ARG A 218 -23.37 21.46 -10.41
N PRO A 219 -23.34 20.49 -11.34
CA PRO A 219 -24.43 19.52 -11.47
C PRO A 219 -24.28 18.38 -10.45
N GLU A 220 -25.41 17.83 -10.02
CA GLU A 220 -25.56 16.50 -9.40
C GLU A 220 -24.88 15.42 -10.26
N ALA A 221 -24.49 14.30 -9.62
CA ALA A 221 -23.84 13.15 -10.24
C ALA A 221 -24.47 12.80 -11.59
N ALA A 222 -23.77 13.17 -12.67
CA ALA A 222 -24.20 12.85 -14.01
C ALA A 222 -23.99 11.35 -14.21
N SER A 223 -25.05 10.62 -14.55
CA SER A 223 -24.91 9.29 -15.13
C SER A 223 -24.03 9.43 -16.37
N HIS A 224 -22.95 8.65 -16.46
CA HIS A 224 -22.04 8.59 -17.61
C HIS A 224 -22.34 7.33 -18.45
N PRO A 225 -23.45 7.30 -19.22
CA PRO A 225 -23.81 6.12 -20.03
C PRO A 225 -22.75 5.78 -21.08
N GLU A 226 -21.85 6.71 -21.42
CA GLU A 226 -20.68 6.44 -22.25
C GLU A 226 -19.66 5.46 -21.63
N PHE A 227 -19.73 5.20 -20.32
CA PHE A 227 -18.82 4.31 -19.59
C PHE A 227 -19.44 2.96 -19.21
N ASP A 228 -20.72 2.72 -19.53
CA ASP A 228 -21.35 1.38 -19.48
C ASP A 228 -21.00 0.62 -20.78
N ALA A 229 -19.74 0.17 -20.87
CA ALA A 229 -19.21 -0.52 -22.04
C ALA A 229 -19.82 -1.92 -22.25
N SER A 230 -20.32 -2.53 -21.18
CA SER A 230 -21.00 -3.82 -21.18
C SER A 230 -22.48 -3.71 -21.62
N GLY A 231 -23.08 -2.53 -21.48
CA GLY A 231 -24.49 -2.27 -21.75
C GLY A 231 -25.43 -2.87 -20.71
N ASN A 232 -24.93 -3.16 -19.50
CA ASN A 232 -25.68 -3.84 -18.44
C ASN A 232 -26.45 -2.86 -17.54
N GLY A 233 -26.30 -1.54 -17.76
CA GLY A 233 -26.93 -0.47 -17.00
C GLY A 233 -26.18 -0.08 -15.72
N PHE A 234 -25.01 -0.68 -15.46
CA PHE A 234 -24.09 -0.35 -14.38
C PHE A 234 -22.75 0.13 -14.96
N ILE A 235 -21.97 0.84 -14.14
CA ILE A 235 -20.59 1.23 -14.50
C ILE A 235 -19.69 0.58 -13.45
N ASP A 236 -19.07 -0.54 -13.80
CA ASP A 236 -18.31 -1.37 -12.87
C ASP A 236 -17.03 -1.99 -13.49
N ALA A 237 -16.47 -2.99 -12.81
CA ALA A 237 -15.23 -3.64 -13.25
C ALA A 237 -15.38 -4.39 -14.58
N GLU A 238 -16.59 -4.84 -14.94
CA GLU A 238 -16.87 -5.47 -16.22
C GLU A 238 -16.68 -4.47 -17.36
N ASP A 239 -17.16 -3.23 -17.20
CA ASP A 239 -16.97 -2.16 -18.18
C ASP A 239 -15.49 -1.79 -18.34
N LEU A 240 -14.75 -1.73 -17.23
CA LEU A 240 -13.30 -1.51 -17.27
C LEU A 240 -12.57 -2.64 -18.00
N LEU A 241 -12.99 -3.89 -17.80
CA LEU A 241 -12.41 -5.04 -18.51
C LEU A 241 -12.75 -5.03 -20.00
N VAL A 242 -14.00 -4.75 -20.38
CA VAL A 242 -14.43 -4.58 -21.77
C VAL A 242 -13.64 -3.45 -22.44
N PHE A 243 -13.45 -2.36 -21.71
CA PHE A 243 -12.63 -1.22 -22.14
C PHE A 243 -11.17 -1.62 -22.40
N LEU A 244 -10.51 -2.25 -21.43
CA LEU A 244 -9.10 -2.64 -21.54
C LEU A 244 -8.88 -3.70 -22.64
N GLN A 245 -9.84 -4.60 -22.83
CA GLN A 245 -9.78 -5.60 -23.90
C GLN A 245 -9.91 -4.99 -25.30
N ASN A 246 -10.67 -3.91 -25.44
CA ASN A 246 -10.91 -3.23 -26.72
C ASN A 246 -9.89 -2.10 -27.00
N TRP A 247 -9.16 -1.64 -25.99
CA TRP A 247 -8.13 -0.60 -26.09
C TRP A 247 -7.05 -0.87 -27.16
N HIS A 248 -6.77 -2.15 -27.46
CA HIS A 248 -5.78 -2.54 -28.47
C HIS A 248 -6.34 -2.78 -29.88
N ARG A 249 -7.66 -2.60 -30.10
CA ARG A 249 -8.29 -2.90 -31.40
C ARG A 249 -8.45 -1.70 -32.34
N THR A 250 -8.10 -0.49 -31.92
CA THR A 250 -8.26 0.75 -32.72
C THR A 250 -7.06 1.12 -33.58
N THR A 251 -6.05 0.25 -33.71
CA THR A 251 -4.99 0.39 -34.71
C THR A 251 -4.98 -0.78 -35.69
N GLN A 252 -5.96 -0.81 -36.61
CA GLN A 252 -5.81 -1.36 -37.97
C GLN A 252 -6.65 -0.53 -38.94
#